data_AF-A0A661YE01-F1
#
_entry.id   AF-A0A661YE01-F1
#
_cell.length_a   1.000
_cell.length_b   1.000
_cell.length_c   1.000
_cell.angle_alpha   90.00
_cell.angle_beta   90.00
_cell.angle_gamma   90.00
#
_symmetry.space_group_name_H-M   'P 1'
#
loop_
_entity.id
_entity.type
_entity.pdbx_description
1 polymer ?
#
loop_
_entity_poly.entity_id
_entity_poly.type
_entity_poly.pdbx_seq_one_letter_code
_entity_poly.pdbx_strand_id
1 'polypeptide(L)'
;MVKAQEMDFGLKGGLNIGTPVGAAEKGASGSLGVGPMIGMYFAYDLGSKWALHGEFLYSYKGAKFNTPVSGDTIYQYFAVTPAGDSIQASANTIYRGTVDGKFDNRYIDIPLYASYALSRRFRLTFGGYVSYLIKGTNTGSADVEVGDPNYPFTTINDEPFDQSSE
;
A
#
# COMPACT_ATOMS: atom_id res chain seq x y z
N MET A 1 -41.02 -22.79 23.03
CA MET A 1 -39.73 -22.88 23.75
C MET A 1 -38.68 -22.19 22.90
N VAL A 2 -38.38 -20.92 23.18
CA VAL A 2 -37.40 -20.13 22.41
C VAL A 2 -36.02 -20.53 22.93
N LYS A 3 -35.18 -21.13 22.07
CA LYS A 3 -33.77 -21.38 22.41
C LYS A 3 -33.12 -20.04 22.71
N ALA A 4 -32.48 -19.90 23.87
CA ALA A 4 -31.61 -18.76 24.16
C ALA A 4 -30.58 -18.66 23.03
N GLN A 5 -30.67 -17.57 22.28
CA GLN A 5 -29.76 -17.23 21.21
C GLN A 5 -28.50 -16.70 21.88
N GLU A 6 -27.52 -17.57 22.06
CA GLU A 6 -26.25 -17.23 22.71
C GLU A 6 -25.42 -16.43 21.71
N MET A 7 -25.38 -15.12 21.93
CA MET A 7 -24.60 -14.17 21.15
C MET A 7 -23.41 -13.72 21.98
N ASP A 8 -22.20 -13.98 21.49
CA ASP A 8 -20.95 -13.56 22.11
C ASP A 8 -20.47 -12.27 21.45
N PHE A 9 -19.92 -11.37 22.26
CA PHE A 9 -19.38 -10.09 21.80
C PHE A 9 -18.11 -9.76 22.56
N GLY A 10 -17.16 -9.13 21.88
CA GLY A 10 -15.92 -8.78 22.52
C GLY A 10 -15.04 -7.85 21.70
N LEU A 11 -13.91 -7.51 22.30
CA LEU A 11 -12.87 -6.72 21.66
C LEU A 11 -11.84 -7.64 21.01
N LYS A 12 -11.29 -7.20 19.88
CA LYS A 12 -10.24 -7.89 19.14
C LYS A 12 -9.10 -6.92 18.88
N GLY A 13 -7.89 -7.36 19.18
CA GLY A 13 -6.66 -6.68 18.82
C GLY A 13 -5.71 -7.67 18.15
N GLY A 14 -4.88 -7.18 17.23
CA GLY A 14 -3.94 -8.03 16.54
C GLY A 14 -3.00 -7.27 15.60
N LEU A 15 -2.26 -8.04 14.82
CA LEU A 15 -1.38 -7.55 13.76
C LEU A 15 -1.83 -8.16 12.44
N ASN A 16 -1.76 -7.38 11.38
CA ASN A 16 -1.83 -7.87 10.00
C ASN A 16 -0.48 -7.72 9.32
N ILE A 17 -0.24 -8.59 8.35
CA ILE A 17 0.94 -8.56 7.48
C ILE A 17 0.43 -8.64 6.05
N GLY A 18 0.88 -7.75 5.18
CA GLY A 18 0.42 -7.76 3.80
C GLY A 18 1.06 -6.67 2.95
N THR A 19 0.68 -6.65 1.68
CA THR A 19 1.03 -5.59 0.73
C THR A 19 -0.16 -5.35 -0.18
N PRO A 20 -0.36 -4.11 -0.69
CA PRO A 20 -1.21 -3.90 -1.85
C PRO A 20 -0.79 -4.82 -3.00
N VAL A 21 -1.78 -5.37 -3.71
CA VAL A 21 -1.56 -6.21 -4.89
C VAL A 21 -1.68 -5.32 -6.12
N GLY A 22 -0.64 -5.29 -6.95
CA GLY A 22 -0.60 -4.49 -8.18
C GLY A 22 0.43 -5.04 -9.16
N ALA A 23 0.36 -4.57 -10.42
CA ALA A 23 1.42 -4.84 -11.38
C ALA A 23 2.72 -4.20 -10.88
N ALA A 24 3.77 -5.00 -10.80
CA ALA A 24 5.11 -4.51 -10.49
C ALA A 24 5.84 -4.22 -11.81
N GLU A 25 6.45 -3.05 -11.91
CA GLU A 25 7.34 -2.73 -13.03
C GLU A 25 8.51 -3.71 -13.08
N LYS A 26 9.08 -3.90 -14.27
CA LYS A 26 10.22 -4.81 -14.43
C LYS A 26 11.40 -4.31 -13.60
N GLY A 27 11.85 -5.13 -12.64
CA GLY A 27 12.95 -4.78 -11.73
C GLY A 27 12.49 -4.09 -10.44
N ALA A 28 11.19 -3.85 -10.27
CA ALA A 28 10.65 -3.38 -9.01
C ALA A 28 10.73 -4.47 -7.93
N SER A 29 10.97 -4.04 -6.70
CA SER A 29 10.98 -4.88 -5.52
C SER A 29 10.13 -4.25 -4.42
N GLY A 30 9.76 -5.04 -3.41
CA GLY A 30 8.98 -4.54 -2.30
C GLY A 30 8.95 -5.50 -1.13
N SER A 31 8.45 -5.01 0.00
CA SER A 31 8.31 -5.79 1.22
C SER A 31 6.93 -5.61 1.84
N LEU A 32 6.45 -6.69 2.46
CA LEU A 32 5.20 -6.70 3.22
C LEU A 32 5.32 -5.72 4.39
N GLY A 33 4.28 -4.91 4.61
CA GLY A 33 4.17 -4.14 5.84
C GLY A 33 3.48 -4.94 6.93
N VAL A 34 3.84 -4.62 8.17
CA VAL A 34 3.19 -5.12 9.38
C VAL A 34 2.42 -3.95 9.99
N GLY A 35 1.15 -4.14 10.32
CA GLY A 35 0.32 -3.09 10.89
C GLY A 35 -0.63 -3.59 11.97
N PRO A 36 -0.94 -2.78 13.00
CA PRO A 36 -1.92 -3.15 14.01
C PRO A 36 -3.34 -3.13 13.47
N MET A 37 -4.20 -3.95 14.09
CA MET A 37 -5.65 -3.89 13.96
C MET A 37 -6.31 -3.88 15.35
N ILE A 38 -7.42 -3.15 15.47
CA ILE A 38 -8.25 -3.15 16.67
C ILE A 38 -9.72 -3.04 16.28
N GLY A 39 -10.59 -3.69 17.04
CA GLY A 39 -12.02 -3.59 16.80
C GLY A 39 -12.84 -4.47 17.71
N MET A 40 -14.03 -4.80 17.22
CA MET A 40 -15.00 -5.64 17.92
C MET A 40 -15.42 -6.81 17.05
N TYR A 41 -15.82 -7.89 17.71
CA TYR A 41 -16.41 -9.06 17.07
C TYR A 41 -17.76 -9.38 17.71
N PHE A 42 -18.61 -10.04 16.92
CA PHE A 42 -19.89 -10.60 17.33
C PHE A 42 -19.98 -12.01 16.75
N ALA A 43 -20.34 -12.98 17.59
CA ALA A 43 -20.53 -14.36 17.20
C ALA A 43 -21.92 -14.83 17.59
N TYR A 44 -22.62 -15.46 16.65
CA TYR A 44 -23.95 -16.01 16.82
C TYR A 44 -23.90 -17.52 16.66
N ASP A 45 -24.23 -18.25 17.72
CA ASP A 45 -24.22 -19.71 17.72
C ASP A 45 -25.46 -20.25 17.00
N LEU A 46 -25.24 -20.95 15.88
CA LEU A 46 -26.27 -21.60 15.07
C LEU A 46 -26.59 -23.02 15.56
N GLY A 47 -25.94 -23.47 16.63
CA GLY A 47 -26.08 -24.80 17.21
C GLY A 47 -24.85 -25.19 18.03
N SER A 48 -24.62 -26.48 18.21
CA SER A 48 -23.52 -26.98 19.05
C SER A 48 -22.14 -27.00 18.36
N LYS A 49 -22.10 -26.81 17.04
CA LYS A 49 -20.86 -26.91 16.24
C LYS A 49 -20.61 -25.73 15.31
N TRP A 50 -21.64 -24.97 14.98
CA TRP A 50 -21.58 -23.89 13.99
C TRP A 50 -21.83 -22.56 14.66
N ALA A 51 -21.00 -21.58 14.34
CA ALA A 51 -21.20 -20.19 14.73
C ALA A 51 -20.92 -19.26 13.56
N LEU A 52 -21.74 -18.22 13.42
CA LEU A 52 -21.54 -17.14 12.45
C LEU A 52 -20.88 -15.97 13.15
N HIS A 53 -19.84 -15.40 12.55
CA HIS A 53 -19.05 -14.32 13.12
C HIS A 53 -19.09 -13.13 12.19
N GLY A 54 -19.25 -11.95 12.78
CA GLY A 54 -18.96 -10.69 12.10
C GLY A 54 -17.99 -9.87 12.95
N GLU A 55 -17.19 -9.05 12.28
CA GLU A 55 -16.26 -8.15 12.95
C GLU A 55 -16.31 -6.76 12.34
N PHE A 56 -15.94 -5.77 13.15
CA PHE A 56 -15.72 -4.40 12.70
C PHE A 56 -14.34 -3.97 13.21
N LEU A 57 -13.39 -3.83 12.29
CA LEU A 57 -11.98 -3.62 12.61
C LEU A 57 -11.48 -2.33 11.97
N TYR A 58 -10.69 -1.57 12.72
CA TYR A 58 -9.84 -0.50 12.20
C TYR A 58 -8.42 -1.04 12.07
N SER A 59 -7.89 -1.04 10.83
CA SER A 59 -6.65 -1.72 10.47
C SER A 59 -5.67 -0.78 9.77
N TYR A 60 -4.42 -0.84 10.18
CA TYR A 60 -3.30 -0.23 9.46
C TYR A 60 -2.69 -1.29 8.54
N LYS A 61 -2.55 -0.99 7.25
CA LYS A 61 -1.94 -1.87 6.25
C LYS A 61 -0.87 -1.07 5.51
N GLY A 62 0.37 -1.50 5.60
CA GLY A 62 1.49 -0.83 4.95
C GLY A 62 2.23 -1.72 3.97
N ALA A 63 3.13 -1.13 3.19
CA ALA A 63 4.12 -1.82 2.39
C ALA A 63 5.25 -0.85 1.99
N LYS A 64 6.41 -1.38 1.62
CA LYS A 64 7.48 -0.59 1.00
C LYS A 64 7.73 -1.10 -0.41
N PHE A 65 8.08 -0.20 -1.31
CA PHE A 65 8.44 -0.53 -2.68
C PHE A 65 9.66 0.26 -3.12
N ASN A 66 10.44 -0.36 -4.01
CA ASN A 66 11.48 0.29 -4.79
C ASN A 66 11.18 -0.02 -6.25
N THR A 67 10.99 1.01 -7.08
CA THR A 67 10.69 0.83 -8.50
C THR A 67 11.67 1.61 -9.37
N PRO A 68 12.28 0.97 -10.38
CA PRO A 68 13.02 1.72 -11.39
C PRO A 68 12.03 2.56 -12.21
N VAL A 69 12.45 3.76 -12.58
CA VAL A 69 11.69 4.67 -13.44
C VAL A 69 12.56 5.12 -14.60
N SER A 70 11.98 5.23 -15.78
CA SER A 70 12.65 5.80 -16.94
C SER A 70 11.65 6.30 -17.97
N GLY A 71 11.99 7.35 -18.69
CA GLY A 71 11.15 7.87 -19.77
C GLY A 71 11.83 9.00 -20.54
N ASP A 72 11.14 9.48 -21.56
CA ASP A 72 11.58 10.64 -22.34
C ASP A 72 11.25 11.94 -21.58
N THR A 73 12.15 12.92 -21.67
CA THR A 73 11.98 14.24 -21.07
C THR A 73 12.66 15.33 -21.92
N ILE A 74 12.41 16.59 -21.60
CA ILE A 74 13.01 17.73 -22.26
C ILE A 74 13.89 18.47 -21.24
N TYR A 75 15.19 18.52 -21.50
CA TYR A 75 16.12 19.29 -20.68
C TYR A 75 16.24 20.71 -21.21
N GLN A 76 15.92 21.70 -20.37
CA GLN A 76 16.04 23.11 -20.70
C GLN A 76 17.37 23.66 -20.17
N TYR A 77 18.10 24.38 -21.01
CA TYR A 77 19.40 24.95 -20.67
C TYR A 77 19.60 26.31 -21.33
N PHE A 78 20.61 27.06 -20.89
CA PHE A 78 21.00 28.31 -21.53
C PHE A 78 22.18 28.05 -22.48
N ALA A 79 22.01 28.41 -23.76
CA ALA A 79 23.09 28.40 -24.74
C ALA A 79 23.65 29.82 -24.90
N VAL A 80 24.98 29.94 -24.96
CA VAL A 80 25.64 31.23 -25.23
C VAL A 80 25.82 31.37 -26.74
N THR A 81 25.26 32.43 -27.30
CA THR A 81 25.41 32.75 -28.72
C THR A 81 26.82 33.27 -29.02
N PRO A 82 27.28 33.26 -30.29
CA PRO A 82 28.55 33.89 -30.67
C PRO A 82 28.65 35.39 -30.33
N ALA A 83 27.50 36.06 -30.14
CA ALA A 83 27.43 37.46 -29.72
C ALA A 83 27.58 37.66 -28.19
N GLY A 84 27.64 36.58 -27.41
CA GLY A 84 27.73 36.61 -25.95
C GLY A 84 26.37 36.62 -25.23
N ASP A 85 25.26 36.64 -25.97
CA ASP A 85 23.92 36.59 -25.38
C ASP A 85 23.53 35.18 -24.96
N SER A 86 22.85 35.04 -23.82
CA SER A 86 22.27 33.77 -23.35
C SER A 86 20.86 33.59 -23.91
N ILE A 87 20.63 32.49 -24.63
CA ILE A 87 19.29 32.10 -25.13
C ILE A 87 18.84 30.82 -24.45
N GLN A 88 17.53 30.70 -24.20
CA GLN A 88 16.95 29.46 -23.68
C GLN A 88 16.86 28.44 -24.82
N ALA A 89 17.44 27.26 -24.60
CA ALA A 89 17.44 26.14 -25.53
C ALA A 89 16.87 24.89 -24.83
N SER A 90 16.52 23.89 -25.63
CA SER A 90 16.00 22.62 -25.12
C SER A 90 16.55 21.45 -25.92
N ALA A 91 16.79 20.34 -25.24
CA ALA A 91 17.21 19.07 -25.84
C ALA A 91 16.27 17.95 -25.38
N ASN A 92 15.81 17.14 -26.33
CA ASN A 92 15.11 15.89 -26.01
C ASN A 92 16.13 14.90 -25.45
N THR A 93 15.82 14.33 -24.30
CA THR A 93 16.69 13.39 -23.59
C THR A 93 15.83 12.37 -22.82
N ILE A 94 16.47 11.44 -22.14
CA ILE A 94 15.83 10.50 -21.24
C ILE A 94 16.11 10.87 -19.78
N TYR A 95 15.21 10.47 -18.89
CA TYR A 95 15.47 10.35 -17.46
C TYR A 95 15.49 8.89 -17.05
N ARG A 96 16.27 8.57 -16.02
CA ARG A 96 16.35 7.25 -15.39
C ARG A 96 16.52 7.42 -13.89
N GLY A 97 16.01 6.49 -13.12
CA GLY A 97 16.04 6.63 -11.68
C GLY A 97 15.44 5.47 -10.92
N THR A 98 15.40 5.65 -9.61
CA THR A 98 14.73 4.75 -8.67
C THR A 98 13.82 5.55 -7.76
N VAL A 99 12.65 5.00 -7.48
CA VAL A 99 11.68 5.56 -6.54
C VAL A 99 11.55 4.61 -5.37
N ASP A 100 11.91 5.09 -4.18
CA ASP A 100 11.72 4.41 -2.91
C ASP A 100 10.49 4.97 -2.22
N GLY A 101 9.47 4.14 -2.06
CA GLY A 101 8.20 4.57 -1.51
C GLY A 101 7.64 3.64 -0.46
N LYS A 102 6.67 4.16 0.28
CA LYS A 102 5.89 3.41 1.25
C LYS A 102 4.40 3.72 1.12
N PHE A 103 3.61 2.67 1.26
CA PHE A 103 2.18 2.75 1.50
C PHE A 103 1.91 2.72 3.01
N ASP A 104 1.09 3.66 3.49
CA ASP A 104 0.57 3.68 4.86
C ASP A 104 -0.94 3.95 4.81
N ASN A 105 -1.70 2.86 4.83
CA ASN A 105 -3.12 2.87 4.55
C ASN A 105 -3.94 2.47 5.78
N ARG A 106 -5.06 3.18 5.99
CA ARG A 106 -6.00 2.96 7.09
C ARG A 106 -7.32 2.45 6.54
N TYR A 107 -7.77 1.32 7.05
CA TYR A 107 -8.97 0.63 6.58
C TYR A 107 -10.00 0.44 7.70
N ILE A 108 -11.27 0.44 7.31
CA ILE A 108 -12.32 -0.28 8.04
C ILE A 108 -12.46 -1.64 7.37
N ASP A 109 -12.25 -2.71 8.12
CA ASP A 109 -12.49 -4.08 7.67
C ASP A 109 -13.76 -4.63 8.32
N ILE A 110 -14.60 -5.27 7.51
CA ILE A 110 -15.82 -5.97 7.94
C ILE A 110 -15.72 -7.44 7.51
N PRO A 111 -15.02 -8.28 8.29
CA PRO A 111 -15.06 -9.74 8.15
C PRO A 111 -16.43 -10.32 8.45
N LEU A 112 -16.86 -11.28 7.62
CA LEU A 112 -18.02 -12.12 7.85
C LEU A 112 -17.63 -13.57 7.56
N TYR A 113 -17.65 -14.42 8.58
CA TYR A 113 -17.19 -15.81 8.45
C TYR A 113 -17.99 -16.78 9.31
N ALA A 114 -18.09 -18.01 8.86
CA ALA A 114 -18.62 -19.12 9.65
C ALA A 114 -17.47 -19.86 10.32
N SER A 115 -17.79 -20.52 11.43
CA SER A 115 -16.85 -21.36 12.13
C SER A 115 -17.46 -22.72 12.46
N TYR A 116 -16.68 -23.79 12.29
CA TYR A 116 -17.06 -25.16 12.58
C TYR A 116 -16.15 -25.76 13.65
N ALA A 117 -16.74 -26.21 14.76
CA ALA A 117 -16.01 -26.92 15.82
C ALA A 117 -15.74 -28.38 15.41
N LEU A 118 -14.49 -28.67 15.06
CA LEU A 118 -14.01 -30.04 14.83
C LEU A 118 -13.92 -30.83 16.14
N SER A 119 -13.53 -30.15 17.22
CA SER A 119 -13.42 -30.69 18.57
C SER A 119 -13.61 -29.57 19.60
N ARG A 120 -13.46 -29.87 20.90
CA ARG A 120 -13.53 -28.85 21.97
C ARG A 120 -12.42 -27.78 21.89
N ARG A 121 -11.33 -28.03 21.16
CA ARG A 121 -10.17 -27.12 21.06
C ARG A 121 -9.91 -26.60 19.66
N PHE A 122 -10.33 -27.34 18.63
CA PHE A 122 -10.06 -27.00 17.24
C PHE A 122 -11.33 -26.53 16.55
N ARG A 123 -11.24 -25.36 15.92
CA ARG A 123 -12.30 -24.73 15.16
C ARG A 123 -11.74 -24.30 13.81
N LEU A 124 -12.43 -24.66 12.74
CA LEU A 124 -12.14 -24.15 11.41
C LEU A 124 -12.98 -22.91 11.16
N THR A 125 -12.41 -21.89 10.56
CA THR A 125 -13.13 -20.68 10.14
C THR A 125 -12.99 -20.51 8.63
N PHE A 126 -14.07 -20.07 7.99
CA PHE A 126 -14.05 -19.76 6.57
C PHE A 126 -15.07 -18.66 6.29
N GLY A 127 -14.69 -17.75 5.41
CA GLY A 127 -15.52 -16.61 5.05
C GLY A 127 -14.76 -15.61 4.22
N GLY A 128 -15.34 -14.43 4.11
CA GLY A 128 -14.77 -13.31 3.38
C GLY A 128 -14.71 -12.07 4.26
N TYR A 129 -14.16 -11.01 3.72
CA TYR A 129 -14.21 -9.70 4.33
C TYR A 129 -14.32 -8.64 3.24
N VAL A 130 -14.89 -7.51 3.61
CA VAL A 130 -14.85 -6.29 2.79
C VAL A 130 -13.96 -5.30 3.54
N SER A 131 -13.11 -4.60 2.79
CA SER A 131 -12.23 -3.56 3.32
C SER A 131 -12.52 -2.25 2.61
N TYR A 132 -12.71 -1.18 3.39
CA TYR A 132 -12.89 0.17 2.88
C TYR A 132 -11.70 1.04 3.30
N LEU A 133 -11.02 1.64 2.32
CA LEU A 133 -9.89 2.55 2.55
C LEU A 133 -10.41 3.90 3.04
N ILE A 134 -10.06 4.28 4.26
CA ILE A 134 -10.41 5.59 4.84
C ILE A 134 -9.35 6.64 4.48
N LYS A 135 -8.09 6.23 4.56
CA LYS A 135 -6.95 7.10 4.28
C LYS A 135 -5.86 6.30 3.60
N GLY A 136 -5.53 6.70 2.37
CA GLY A 136 -4.35 6.26 1.67
C GLY A 136 -3.20 7.23 1.91
N THR A 137 -1.99 6.70 2.11
CA THR A 137 -0.78 7.53 2.14
C THR A 137 0.25 6.87 1.23
N ASN A 138 0.80 7.63 0.28
CA ASN A 138 1.88 7.19 -0.60
C ASN A 138 2.97 8.26 -0.60
N THR A 139 4.07 7.97 0.09
CA THR A 139 5.18 8.91 0.27
C THR A 139 6.50 8.22 0.03
N GLY A 140 7.50 8.98 -0.38
CA GLY A 140 8.82 8.44 -0.65
C GLY A 140 9.79 9.48 -1.16
N SER A 141 10.87 9.00 -1.75
CA SER A 141 11.87 9.80 -2.44
C SER A 141 12.19 9.21 -3.82
N ALA A 142 12.64 10.08 -4.73
CA ALA A 142 13.07 9.71 -6.06
C ALA A 142 14.50 10.18 -6.29
N ASP A 143 15.32 9.27 -6.80
CA ASP A 143 16.64 9.55 -7.36
C ASP A 143 16.51 9.51 -8.88
N VAL A 144 16.83 10.61 -9.55
CA VAL A 144 16.63 10.78 -11.00
C VAL A 144 17.86 11.40 -11.64
N GLU A 145 18.39 10.72 -12.65
CA GLU A 145 19.40 11.20 -13.57
C GLU A 145 18.76 11.58 -14.90
N VAL A 146 19.13 12.73 -15.44
CA VAL A 146 18.64 13.23 -16.73
C VAL A 146 19.82 13.42 -17.67
N GLY A 147 19.81 12.77 -18.83
CA GLY A 147 20.89 12.88 -19.81
C GLY A 147 21.41 11.55 -20.34
N ASP A 148 22.61 11.57 -20.90
CA ASP A 148 23.30 10.36 -21.35
C ASP A 148 23.64 9.46 -20.14
N PRO A 149 23.45 8.13 -20.22
CA PRO A 149 23.76 7.22 -19.12
C PRO A 149 25.22 7.27 -18.62
N ASN A 150 26.17 7.72 -19.44
CA ASN A 150 27.57 7.85 -19.06
C ASN A 150 27.94 9.28 -18.61
N TYR A 151 27.14 10.27 -19.02
CA TYR A 151 27.37 11.70 -18.76
C TYR A 151 26.03 12.41 -18.54
N PRO A 152 25.41 12.23 -17.36
CA PRO A 152 24.14 12.88 -17.06
C PRO A 152 24.31 14.40 -17.05
N PHE A 153 23.32 15.11 -17.59
CA PHE A 153 23.26 16.57 -17.56
C PHE A 153 22.97 17.08 -16.15
N THR A 154 22.16 16.33 -15.40
CA THR A 154 21.87 16.61 -14.00
C THR A 154 21.46 15.34 -13.25
N THR A 155 21.71 15.34 -11.96
CA THR A 155 21.32 14.28 -11.03
C THR A 155 20.56 14.94 -9.87
N ILE A 156 19.37 14.44 -9.61
CA ILE A 156 18.51 14.82 -8.50
C ILE A 156 18.50 13.62 -7.56
N ASN A 157 18.85 13.82 -6.30
CA ASN A 157 18.84 12.77 -5.30
C ASN A 157 17.87 13.15 -4.19
N ASP A 158 17.22 12.14 -3.61
CA ASP A 158 16.33 12.23 -2.47
C ASP A 158 15.18 13.24 -2.66
N GLU A 159 14.67 13.41 -3.88
CA GLU A 159 13.56 14.34 -4.12
C GLU A 159 12.28 13.79 -3.49
N PRO A 160 11.71 14.45 -2.47
CA PRO A 160 10.57 13.90 -1.75
C PRO A 160 9.30 14.02 -2.58
N PHE A 161 8.45 12.98 -2.52
CA PHE A 161 7.10 13.04 -3.08
C PHE A 161 6.05 12.65 -2.05
N ASP A 162 4.86 13.23 -2.23
CA ASP A 162 3.64 12.85 -1.52
C ASP A 162 2.49 12.78 -2.53
N GLN A 163 2.07 11.54 -2.83
CA GLN A 163 0.94 11.22 -3.71
C GLN A 163 -0.27 10.73 -2.92
N SER A 164 -0.40 11.13 -1.65
CA SER A 164 -1.52 10.68 -0.79
C SER A 164 -2.88 11.26 -1.20
N SER A 165 -2.91 12.25 -2.09
CA SER A 165 -4.11 12.95 -2.56
C SER A 165 -4.47 12.69 -4.03
N GLU A 166 -3.72 11.86 -4.74
CA GLU A 166 -4.05 11.44 -6.11
C GLU A 166 -5.14 10.36 -6.15
#